data_AF-A0A085G9G6-F1
#
_entry.id   AF-A0A085G9G6-F1
#
_cell.length_a   1.000
_cell.length_b   1.000
_cell.length_c   1.000
_cell.angle_alpha   90.00
_cell.angle_beta   90.00
_cell.angle_gamma   90.00
#
_symmetry.space_group_name_H-M   'P 1'
#
loop_
_entity.id
_entity.type
_entity.pdbx_description
1 polymer ?
#
loop_
_entity_poly.entity_id
_entity_poly.type
_entity_poly.pdbx_seq_one_letter_code
_entity_poly.pdbx_strand_id
1 'polypeptide(L)'
;MTQAAVTSSGGTIHFYGAIVEDGCIFNTSSNKLTSQCYRSGKTLQQTRTIDTKNLPNFSLPQSIGQVSTRNVNNNPHLAIMTVSYN
;
A
#
# COMPACT_ATOMS: atom_id res chain seq x y z
N MET A 1 36.67 -48.04 -20.96
CA MET A 1 35.71 -47.23 -20.19
C MET A 1 35.51 -45.94 -20.96
N THR A 2 34.41 -45.81 -21.69
CA THR A 2 34.11 -44.66 -22.55
C THR A 2 33.14 -43.74 -21.81
N GLN A 3 33.59 -42.53 -21.45
CA GLN A 3 32.80 -41.54 -20.73
C GLN A 3 32.11 -40.63 -21.76
N ALA A 4 30.79 -40.55 -21.72
CA ALA A 4 30.02 -39.66 -22.58
C ALA A 4 30.23 -38.20 -22.13
N ALA A 5 30.76 -37.35 -23.02
CA ALA A 5 30.86 -35.92 -22.79
C ALA A 5 29.46 -35.30 -22.87
N VAL A 6 28.95 -34.80 -21.75
CA VAL A 6 27.73 -33.98 -21.72
C VAL A 6 28.06 -32.59 -22.24
N THR A 7 27.72 -32.32 -23.50
CA THR A 7 27.82 -30.96 -24.05
C THR A 7 26.67 -30.13 -23.47
N SER A 8 26.96 -29.30 -22.47
CA SER A 8 26.05 -28.27 -22.00
C SER A 8 25.85 -27.23 -23.11
N SER A 9 24.73 -27.31 -23.83
CA SER A 9 24.26 -26.23 -24.70
C SER A 9 23.72 -25.10 -23.82
N GLY A 10 24.63 -24.24 -23.34
CA GLY A 10 24.28 -23.06 -22.55
C GLY A 10 23.76 -21.93 -23.42
N GLY A 11 22.81 -21.15 -22.90
CA GLY A 11 22.29 -19.93 -23.50
C GLY A 11 22.12 -18.84 -22.44
N THR A 12 21.81 -17.62 -22.87
CA THR A 12 21.63 -16.49 -21.95
C THR A 12 20.17 -16.37 -21.53
N ILE A 13 19.91 -16.38 -20.22
CA ILE A 13 18.64 -15.97 -19.64
C ILE A 13 18.76 -14.52 -19.18
N HIS A 14 17.82 -13.68 -19.60
CA HIS A 14 17.63 -12.34 -19.06
C HIS A 14 16.41 -12.31 -18.16
N PHE A 15 16.60 -11.85 -16.93
CA PHE A 15 15.52 -11.58 -15.99
C PHE A 15 15.18 -10.09 -16.03
N TYR A 16 13.89 -9.79 -16.12
CA TYR A 16 13.37 -8.42 -16.06
C TYR A 16 12.34 -8.35 -14.93
N GLY A 17 12.37 -7.25 -14.19
CA GLY A 17 11.43 -6.96 -13.13
C GLY A 17 11.41 -5.48 -12.82
N ALA A 18 10.28 -4.98 -12.34
CA ALA A 18 10.16 -3.65 -11.79
C ALA A 18 10.21 -3.74 -10.27
N ILE A 19 10.89 -2.78 -9.62
CA ILE A 19 10.70 -2.59 -8.18
C ILE A 19 9.37 -1.86 -8.01
N VAL A 20 8.37 -2.59 -7.50
CA VAL A 20 7.07 -2.02 -7.14
C VAL A 20 7.05 -1.74 -5.64
N GLU A 21 6.60 -0.54 -5.29
CA GLU A 21 6.35 -0.18 -3.89
C GLU A 21 4.92 -0.59 -3.54
N ASP A 22 4.74 -1.16 -2.35
CA ASP A 22 3.43 -1.59 -1.86
C ASP A 22 2.53 -0.39 -1.50
N GLY A 23 1.24 -0.65 -1.32
CA GLY A 23 0.31 0.30 -0.76
C GLY A 23 0.70 0.73 0.66
N CYS A 24 0.11 1.83 1.12
CA CYS A 24 0.26 2.26 2.51
C CYS A 24 -0.37 1.27 3.51
N ILE A 25 0.30 1.05 4.63
CA ILE A 25 -0.20 0.30 5.78
C ILE A 25 -1.04 1.25 6.65
N PHE A 26 -2.24 0.83 7.06
CA PHE A 26 -3.13 1.60 7.92
C PHE A 26 -3.32 0.92 9.26
N ASN A 27 -3.04 1.65 10.33
CA ASN A 27 -3.27 1.21 11.71
C ASN A 27 -4.26 2.15 12.40
N THR A 28 -5.18 1.60 13.17
CA THR A 28 -6.14 2.37 13.97
C THR A 28 -5.93 2.09 15.45
N SER A 29 -5.82 3.14 16.26
CA SER A 29 -5.69 3.04 17.71
C SER A 29 -6.24 4.30 18.38
N SER A 30 -7.09 4.16 19.39
CA SER A 30 -7.64 5.26 20.19
C SER A 30 -8.14 6.46 19.36
N ASN A 31 -8.99 6.18 18.36
CA ASN A 31 -9.54 7.18 17.43
C ASN A 31 -8.48 7.95 16.62
N LYS A 32 -7.30 7.35 16.43
CA LYS A 32 -6.27 7.83 15.51
C LYS A 32 -6.04 6.81 14.42
N LEU A 33 -6.01 7.29 13.20
CA LEU A 33 -5.60 6.56 12.01
C LEU A 33 -4.17 6.96 11.69
N THR A 34 -3.27 5.99 11.65
CA THR A 34 -1.89 6.18 11.23
C THR A 34 -1.67 5.43 9.93
N SER A 35 -1.32 6.15 8.86
CA SER A 35 -0.91 5.59 7.58
C SER A 35 0.61 5.62 7.45
N GLN A 36 1.20 4.51 7.03
CA GLN A 36 2.62 4.37 6.72
C GLN A 36 2.78 3.96 5.26
N CYS A 37 3.30 4.87 4.44
CA CYS A 37 3.50 4.65 3.02
C CYS A 37 5.00 4.54 2.73
N TYR A 38 5.42 3.49 2.03
CA TYR A 38 6.79 3.41 1.51
C TYR A 38 6.84 4.05 0.13
N ARG A 39 7.58 5.15 -0.01
CA ARG A 39 7.68 5.89 -1.28
C ARG A 39 9.10 6.42 -1.49
N SER A 40 9.66 6.16 -2.66
CA SER A 40 11.00 6.57 -3.06
C SER A 40 12.06 6.16 -2.02
N GLY A 41 11.96 4.94 -1.49
CA GLY A 41 12.90 4.42 -0.50
C GLY A 41 12.73 4.95 0.93
N LYS A 42 11.67 5.72 1.20
CA LYS A 42 11.41 6.35 2.51
C LYS A 42 10.04 5.95 3.06
N THR A 43 9.97 5.77 4.38
CA THR A 43 8.69 5.60 5.08
C THR A 43 8.10 6.96 5.43
N LEU A 44 6.95 7.27 4.83
CA LEU A 44 6.17 8.47 5.11
C LEU A 44 5.03 8.09 6.07
N GLN A 45 5.01 8.71 7.24
CA GLN A 45 4.00 8.48 8.25
C GLN A 45 3.08 9.70 8.39
N GLN A 46 1.77 9.46 8.42
CA GLN A 46 0.77 10.49 8.67
C GLN A 46 -0.24 9.96 9.69
N THR A 47 -0.50 10.75 10.73
CA THR A 47 -1.49 10.42 11.76
C THR A 47 -2.62 11.43 11.72
N ARG A 48 -3.86 10.95 11.70
CA ARG A 48 -5.09 11.75 11.70
C ARG A 48 -6.03 11.25 12.78
N THR A 49 -6.76 12.17 13.40
CA THR A 49 -7.88 11.80 14.28
C THR A 49 -9.06 11.37 13.41
N ILE A 50 -9.71 10.27 13.79
CA ILE A 50 -10.93 9.75 13.17
C ILE A 50 -12.09 9.97 14.12
N ASP A 51 -13.15 10.61 13.62
CA ASP A 51 -14.40 10.82 14.32
C ASP A 51 -15.54 10.41 13.37
N THR A 52 -16.55 9.71 13.88
CA THR A 52 -17.71 9.31 13.08
C THR A 52 -18.61 10.49 12.70
N LYS A 53 -18.51 11.61 13.41
CA LYS A 53 -19.16 12.89 13.07
C LYS A 53 -18.39 13.68 12.02
N ASN A 54 -17.06 13.58 12.02
CA ASN A 54 -16.17 14.24 11.06
C ASN A 54 -15.40 13.20 10.27
N LEU A 55 -16.09 12.63 9.28
CA LEU A 55 -15.56 11.61 8.40
C LEU A 55 -14.28 12.13 7.72
N PRO A 56 -13.13 11.46 7.90
CA PRO A 56 -11.89 11.95 7.34
C PRO A 56 -11.92 11.81 5.81
N ASN A 57 -11.55 12.91 5.15
CA ASN A 57 -11.29 12.95 3.73
C ASN A 57 -9.95 13.67 3.55
N PHE A 58 -8.92 12.95 3.09
CA PHE A 58 -7.56 13.50 3.00
C PHE A 58 -6.72 12.77 1.96
N SER A 59 -5.70 13.47 1.47
CA SER A 59 -4.67 12.89 0.60
C SER A 59 -3.56 12.24 1.40
N LEU A 60 -3.13 11.08 0.95
CA LEU A 60 -1.92 10.43 1.43
C LEU A 60 -0.68 11.27 1.07
N PRO A 61 0.43 11.12 1.80
CA PRO A 61 1.66 11.86 1.54
C PRO A 61 2.08 11.73 0.07
N GLN A 62 2.67 12.80 -0.48
CA GLN A 62 3.16 12.83 -1.86
C GLN A 62 2.13 12.44 -2.94
N SER A 63 0.84 12.61 -2.67
CA SER A 63 -0.22 12.26 -3.62
C SER A 63 -0.17 10.79 -4.05
N ILE A 64 0.24 9.89 -3.16
CA ILE A 64 0.24 8.43 -3.37
C ILE A 64 -1.19 7.92 -3.60
N GLY A 65 -2.16 8.58 -2.99
CA GLY A 65 -3.56 8.24 -3.11
C GLY A 65 -4.46 9.16 -2.29
N GLN A 66 -5.74 8.84 -2.29
CA GLN A 66 -6.79 9.56 -1.59
C GLN A 66 -7.53 8.64 -0.63
N VAL A 67 -7.88 9.18 0.53
CA VAL A 67 -8.69 8.50 1.54
C VAL A 67 -10.02 9.23 1.64
N SER A 68 -11.11 8.51 1.40
CA SER A 68 -12.48 9.02 1.55
C SER A 68 -13.27 8.14 2.50
N THR A 69 -14.18 8.74 3.26
CA THR A 69 -14.96 8.01 4.26
C THR A 69 -16.44 8.34 4.13
N ARG A 70 -17.30 7.33 4.25
CA ARG A 70 -18.77 7.48 4.19
C ARG A 70 -19.45 6.69 5.30
N ASN A 71 -20.58 7.18 5.81
CA ASN A 71 -21.39 6.46 6.79
C ASN A 71 -22.12 5.27 6.14
N VAL A 72 -22.31 4.20 6.91
CA VAL A 72 -23.10 3.03 6.48
C VAL A 72 -24.55 3.25 6.90
N ASN A 73 -25.47 3.34 5.93
CA ASN A 73 -26.91 3.46 6.18
C ASN A 73 -27.31 4.56 7.17
N ASN A 74 -26.56 5.69 7.18
CA ASN A 74 -26.74 6.79 8.13
C ASN A 74 -26.54 6.41 9.61
N ASN A 75 -25.89 5.29 9.90
CA ASN A 75 -25.53 4.90 11.26
C ASN A 75 -24.31 5.72 11.73
N PRO A 76 -24.43 6.52 12.82
CA PRO A 76 -23.34 7.35 13.32
C PRO A 76 -22.20 6.56 13.99
N HIS A 77 -22.30 5.24 14.06
CA HIS A 77 -21.27 4.35 14.63
C HIS A 77 -20.55 3.51 13.58
N LEU A 78 -20.96 3.56 12.30
CA LEU A 78 -20.39 2.74 11.23
C LEU A 78 -20.00 3.61 10.04
N ALA A 79 -18.73 3.51 9.65
CA ALA A 79 -18.19 4.19 8.50
C ALA A 79 -17.33 3.25 7.65
N ILE A 80 -17.37 3.44 6.32
CA ILE A 80 -16.49 2.77 5.36
C ILE A 80 -15.44 3.78 4.95
N MET A 81 -14.18 3.44 5.18
CA MET A 81 -13.01 4.17 4.68
C MET A 81 -12.53 3.49 3.40
N THR A 82 -12.52 4.23 2.30
CA THR A 82 -12.04 3.80 0.98
C THR A 82 -10.70 4.48 0.69
N VAL A 83 -9.69 3.68 0.39
CA VAL A 83 -8.36 4.15 0.00
C VAL A 83 -8.19 3.87 -1.49
N SER A 84 -7.93 4.92 -2.26
CA SER A 84 -7.70 4.84 -3.70
C SER A 84 -6.27 5.27 -4.00
N TYR A 85 -5.46 4.38 -4.58
CA TYR A 85 -4.10 4.67 -5.02
C TYR A 85 -4.10 5.21 -6.45
N ASN A 86 -3.15 6.10 -6.75
CA ASN A 86 -2.94 6.65 -8.09
C ASN A 86 -2.08 5.74 -8.97
#